data_AF-A0A956UDJ3-F1
#
_entry.id   AF-A0A956UDJ3-F1
#
_cell.length_a   1.000
_cell.length_b   1.000
_cell.length_c   1.000
_cell.angle_alpha   90.00
_cell.angle_beta   90.00
_cell.angle_gamma   90.00
#
_symmetry.space_group_name_H-M   'P 1'
#
loop_
_entity.id
_entity.type
_entity.pdbx_description
1 polymer ?
#
loop_
_entity_poly.entity_id
_entity_poly.type
_entity_poly.pdbx_seq_one_letter_code
_entity_poly.pdbx_strand_id
1 'polypeptide(L)'
;QYPTHFLDLGSKKAKEHLWTGDFITAEEAERAGFVNHVVPREKLREATMWLARRVALNDLLALKLSKMSINQAADILGESAAIRASGNFWILGGMIDRGESASDRVAWSKERNERFDAQERAEGRPW
;
A
#
# COMPACT_ATOMS: atom_id res chain seq x y z
N GLN A 1 8.01 2.07 -3.51
CA GLN A 1 6.54 2.18 -3.43
C GLN A 1 5.98 1.79 -4.79
N TYR A 2 4.91 0.99 -4.83
CA TYR A 2 4.43 0.42 -6.08
C TYR A 2 3.39 1.32 -6.73
N PRO A 3 3.48 1.58 -8.05
CA PRO A 3 2.44 2.35 -8.76
C PRO A 3 1.04 1.75 -8.60
N THR A 4 0.93 0.44 -8.32
CA THR A 4 -0.34 -0.27 -8.10
C THR A 4 -1.14 0.26 -6.91
N HIS A 5 -0.53 0.99 -5.97
CA HIS A 5 -1.25 1.61 -4.84
C HIS A 5 -2.34 2.61 -5.28
N PHE A 6 -2.38 3.01 -6.56
CA PHE A 6 -3.48 3.83 -7.08
C PHE A 6 -4.83 3.10 -7.05
N LEU A 7 -4.85 1.77 -7.12
CA LEU A 7 -6.09 0.98 -7.07
C LEU A 7 -6.80 1.13 -5.72
N ASP A 8 -6.01 1.37 -4.67
CA ASP A 8 -6.50 1.52 -3.30
C ASP A 8 -6.63 3.01 -2.89
N LEU A 9 -5.60 3.82 -3.16
CA LEU A 9 -5.51 5.23 -2.70
C LEU A 9 -6.10 6.26 -3.68
N GLY A 10 -6.38 5.83 -4.92
CA GLY A 10 -6.68 6.73 -6.03
C GLY A 10 -5.46 7.46 -6.58
N SER A 11 -5.63 8.07 -7.76
CA SER A 11 -4.51 8.61 -8.56
C SER A 11 -3.78 9.78 -7.94
N LYS A 12 -4.48 10.66 -7.19
CA LYS A 12 -3.88 11.87 -6.59
C LYS A 12 -2.95 11.51 -5.44
N LYS A 13 -3.45 10.73 -4.48
CA LYS A 13 -2.70 10.34 -3.28
C LYS A 13 -1.58 9.36 -3.60
N ALA A 14 -1.80 8.44 -4.54
CA ALA A 14 -0.75 7.56 -5.01
C ALA A 14 0.41 8.32 -5.68
N LYS A 15 0.12 9.37 -6.46
CA LYS A 15 1.16 10.23 -7.06
C LYS A 15 1.92 11.03 -6.02
N GLU A 16 1.23 11.63 -5.05
CA GLU A 16 1.84 12.32 -3.92
C GLU A 16 2.87 11.41 -3.23
N HIS A 17 2.47 10.22 -2.77
CA HIS A 17 3.38 9.28 -2.11
C HIS A 17 4.48 8.73 -3.03
N LEU A 18 4.18 8.48 -4.31
CA LEU A 18 5.20 7.98 -5.24
C LEU A 18 6.27 9.04 -5.55
N TRP A 19 5.89 10.32 -5.59
CA TRP A 19 6.79 11.42 -5.94
C TRP A 19 7.55 11.98 -4.74
N THR A 20 6.90 12.09 -3.57
CA THR A 20 7.58 12.51 -2.33
C THR A 20 8.38 11.36 -1.73
N GLY A 21 7.93 10.12 -1.93
CA GLY A 21 8.55 8.95 -1.31
C GLY A 21 8.19 8.80 0.16
N ASP A 22 7.29 9.63 0.69
CA ASP A 22 6.85 9.65 2.09
C ASP A 22 6.22 8.32 2.52
N PHE A 23 6.33 8.03 3.81
CA PHE A 23 5.58 6.94 4.41
C PHE A 23 4.13 7.36 4.63
N ILE A 24 3.20 6.45 4.38
CA ILE A 24 1.81 6.61 4.79
C ILE A 24 1.67 6.15 6.24
N THR A 25 1.06 6.98 7.08
CA THR A 25 0.75 6.59 8.46
C THR A 25 -0.38 5.54 8.48
N ALA A 26 -0.51 4.80 9.58
CA ALA A 26 -1.55 3.79 9.71
C ALA A 26 -2.94 4.42 9.60
N GLU A 27 -3.14 5.57 10.25
CA GLU A 27 -4.39 6.32 10.29
C GLU A 27 -4.74 6.92 8.92
N GLU A 28 -3.75 7.41 8.15
CA GLU A 28 -3.98 7.84 6.78
C GLU A 28 -4.34 6.68 5.85
N ALA A 29 -3.65 5.54 6.02
CA ALA A 29 -3.94 4.34 5.26
C ALA A 29 -5.39 3.85 5.51
N GLU A 30 -5.86 3.92 6.75
CA GLU A 30 -7.25 3.56 7.10
C GLU A 30 -8.25 4.54 6.48
N ARG A 31 -8.02 5.85 6.62
CA ARG A 31 -8.89 6.89 6.03
C ARG A 31 -8.96 6.80 4.51
N ALA A 32 -7.87 6.40 3.86
CA ALA A 32 -7.80 6.23 2.43
C ALA A 32 -8.38 4.88 1.94
N GLY A 33 -8.76 3.97 2.84
CA GLY A 33 -9.24 2.63 2.47
C GLY A 33 -8.13 1.66 2.05
N PHE A 34 -6.86 2.03 2.26
CA PHE A 34 -5.70 1.17 1.98
C PHE A 34 -5.59 0.01 2.96
N VAL A 35 -6.04 0.22 4.21
CA VAL A 35 -6.20 -0.83 5.21
C VAL A 35 -7.61 -0.77 5.81
N ASN A 36 -8.10 -1.91 6.29
CA ASN A 36 -9.46 -1.99 6.83
C ASN A 36 -9.58 -1.41 8.24
N HIS A 37 -8.60 -1.68 9.11
CA HIS A 37 -8.63 -1.30 10.53
C HIS A 37 -7.23 -1.04 11.06
N VAL A 38 -7.08 -0.03 11.92
CA VAL A 38 -5.86 0.27 12.68
C VAL A 38 -6.06 -0.07 14.15
N VAL A 39 -5.10 -0.79 14.74
CA VAL A 39 -5.13 -1.20 16.15
C VAL A 39 -3.76 -1.03 16.79
N PRO A 40 -3.68 -0.88 18.13
CA PRO A 40 -2.41 -0.90 18.85
C PRO A 40 -1.62 -2.17 18.53
N ARG A 41 -0.29 -2.06 18.46
CA ARG A 41 0.60 -3.13 18.02
C ARG A 41 0.43 -4.41 18.84
N GLU A 42 0.19 -4.27 20.14
CA GLU A 42 0.00 -5.36 21.10
C GLU A 42 -1.29 -6.14 20.82
N LYS A 43 -2.29 -5.48 20.22
CA LYS A 43 -3.60 -6.05 19.90
C LYS A 43 -3.70 -6.62 18.48
N LEU A 44 -2.68 -6.45 17.65
CA LEU A 44 -2.70 -6.86 16.23
C LEU A 44 -3.12 -8.32 16.07
N ARG A 45 -2.48 -9.24 16.79
CA ARG A 45 -2.76 -10.68 16.69
C ARG A 45 -4.19 -11.01 17.11
N GLU A 46 -4.68 -10.37 18.17
CA GLU A 46 -6.05 -10.56 18.67
C GLU A 46 -7.08 -10.12 17.62
N ALA A 47 -6.94 -8.90 17.10
CA ALA A 47 -7.84 -8.33 16.10
C ALA A 47 -7.83 -9.14 14.78
N THR A 48 -6.65 -9.55 14.30
CA THR A 48 -6.53 -10.40 13.10
C THR A 48 -7.25 -11.73 13.29
N MET A 49 -7.04 -12.41 14.42
CA MET A 49 -7.68 -13.70 14.68
C MET A 49 -9.18 -13.57 14.88
N TRP A 50 -9.64 -12.48 15.50
CA TRP A 50 -11.06 -12.19 15.63
C TRP A 50 -11.73 -12.06 14.26
N LEU A 51 -11.14 -11.27 13.34
CA LEU A 51 -11.68 -11.10 11.99
C LEU A 51 -11.65 -12.42 11.20
N ALA A 52 -10.53 -13.14 11.24
CA ALA A 52 -10.37 -14.43 10.55
C ALA A 52 -11.42 -15.45 11.02
N ARG A 53 -11.67 -15.53 12.33
CA ARG A 53 -12.72 -16.40 12.88
C ARG A 53 -14.10 -16.01 12.38
N ARG A 54 -14.43 -14.71 12.31
CA ARG A 54 -15.72 -14.27 11.73
C ARG A 54 -15.85 -14.65 10.26
N VAL A 55 -14.80 -14.48 9.46
CA VAL A 55 -14.82 -14.88 8.04
C VAL A 55 -15.06 -16.39 7.93
N ALA A 56 -14.38 -17.19 8.75
CA ALA A 56 -14.51 -18.65 8.76
C ALA A 56 -15.89 -19.20 9.16
N LEU A 57 -16.77 -18.37 9.74
CA LEU A 57 -18.17 -18.76 10.02
C LEU A 57 -19.05 -18.74 8.76
N ASN A 58 -18.58 -18.18 7.65
CA ASN A 58 -19.36 -18.09 6.42
C ASN A 58 -19.21 -19.36 5.57
N ASP A 59 -20.21 -19.62 4.73
CA ASP A 59 -20.16 -20.71 3.76
C ASP A 59 -18.99 -20.53 2.77
N LEU A 60 -18.27 -21.62 2.51
CA LEU A 60 -17.07 -21.60 1.67
C LEU A 60 -17.39 -21.26 0.22
N LEU A 61 -18.53 -21.73 -0.31
CA LEU A 61 -18.93 -21.43 -1.67
C LEU A 61 -19.32 -19.96 -1.81
N ALA A 62 -20.06 -19.40 -0.84
CA ALA A 62 -20.40 -17.98 -0.79
C ALA A 62 -19.15 -17.08 -0.74
N LEU A 63 -18.13 -17.44 0.06
CA LEU A 63 -16.86 -16.71 0.11
C LEU A 63 -16.10 -16.77 -1.22
N LYS A 64 -16.07 -17.94 -1.88
CA LYS A 64 -15.41 -18.10 -3.18
C LYS A 64 -16.09 -17.27 -4.26
N LEU A 65 -17.42 -17.37 -4.37
CA LEU A 65 -18.18 -16.67 -5.40
C LEU A 65 -18.16 -15.15 -5.20
N SER A 66 -18.26 -14.67 -3.96
CA SER A 66 -18.16 -13.24 -3.66
C SER A 66 -16.77 -12.69 -4.02
N LYS A 67 -15.69 -13.39 -3.64
CA LYS A 67 -14.32 -13.01 -4.05
C LYS A 67 -14.16 -12.99 -5.58
N MET A 68 -14.66 -14.02 -6.28
CA MET A 68 -14.59 -14.07 -7.74
C MET A 68 -15.34 -12.90 -8.38
N SER A 69 -16.55 -12.59 -7.90
CA SER A 69 -17.35 -11.49 -8.43
C SER A 69 -16.68 -10.13 -8.22
N ILE A 70 -16.12 -9.87 -7.04
CA ILE A 70 -15.41 -8.62 -6.75
C ILE A 70 -14.16 -8.50 -7.61
N ASN A 71 -13.35 -9.56 -7.72
CA ASN A 71 -12.13 -9.55 -8.53
C ASN A 71 -12.44 -9.34 -10.02
N GLN A 72 -13.52 -9.93 -10.53
CA GLN A 72 -13.96 -9.69 -11.92
C GLN A 72 -14.39 -8.23 -12.12
N ALA A 73 -15.11 -7.64 -11.17
CA ALA A 73 -15.46 -6.23 -11.23
C ALA A 73 -14.22 -5.32 -11.20
N ALA A 74 -13.23 -5.63 -10.35
CA ALA A 74 -11.97 -4.90 -10.29
C ALA A 74 -11.18 -5.01 -11.61
N ASP A 75 -11.16 -6.19 -12.23
CA ASP A 75 -10.52 -6.37 -13.53
C ASP A 75 -11.21 -5.59 -14.65
N ILE A 76 -12.55 -5.54 -14.65
CA ILE A 76 -13.35 -4.70 -15.56
C ILE A 76 -13.00 -3.21 -15.38
N LEU A 77 -12.76 -2.77 -14.15
CA LEU A 77 -12.29 -1.42 -13.84
C LEU A 77 -10.82 -1.19 -14.23
N GLY A 78 -10.14 -2.21 -14.73
CA GLY A 78 -8.80 -2.11 -15.30
C GLY A 78 -7.67 -2.56 -14.36
N GLU A 79 -7.94 -3.30 -13.30
CA GLU A 79 -6.91 -3.80 -12.37
C GLU A 79 -5.76 -4.54 -13.09
N SER A 80 -6.05 -5.46 -14.02
CA SER A 80 -4.96 -6.12 -14.75
C SER A 80 -4.19 -5.15 -15.65
N ALA A 81 -4.86 -4.18 -16.26
CA ALA A 81 -4.20 -3.17 -17.09
C ALA A 81 -3.30 -2.24 -16.25
N ALA A 82 -3.78 -1.86 -15.07
CA ALA A 82 -3.06 -1.11 -14.05
C ALA A 82 -1.75 -1.80 -13.64
N ILE A 83 -1.83 -3.08 -13.29
CA ILE A 83 -0.68 -3.89 -12.90
C ILE A 83 0.32 -3.99 -14.06
N ARG A 84 -0.15 -4.25 -15.28
CA ARG A 84 0.73 -4.27 -16.47
C ARG A 84 1.42 -2.93 -16.71
N ALA A 85 0.69 -1.82 -16.60
CA ALA A 85 1.26 -0.48 -16.75
C ALA A 85 2.34 -0.19 -15.70
N SER A 86 2.22 -0.75 -14.49
CA SER A 86 3.24 -0.65 -13.44
C SER A 86 4.54 -1.40 -13.77
N GLY A 87 4.53 -2.31 -14.77
CA GLY A 87 5.71 -3.08 -15.20
C GLY A 87 6.90 -2.20 -15.61
N ASN A 88 6.65 -1.01 -16.17
CA ASN A 88 7.70 -0.04 -16.49
C ASN A 88 8.51 0.38 -15.25
N PHE A 89 7.83 0.50 -14.10
CA PHE A 89 8.48 0.85 -12.83
C PHE A 89 9.28 -0.33 -12.25
N TRP A 90 8.83 -1.56 -12.49
CA TRP A 90 9.57 -2.76 -12.11
C TRP A 90 10.88 -2.90 -12.89
N ILE A 91 10.85 -2.61 -14.20
CA ILE A 91 12.06 -2.58 -15.04
C ILE A 91 13.07 -1.57 -14.49
N LEU A 92 12.61 -0.37 -14.16
CA LEU A 92 13.46 0.64 -13.52
C LEU A 92 14.08 0.10 -12.24
N GLY A 93 13.28 -0.55 -11.39
CA GLY A 93 13.74 -1.19 -10.15
C GLY A 93 14.89 -2.18 -10.37
N GLY A 94 14.82 -3.01 -11.41
CA GLY A 94 15.90 -3.94 -11.77
C GLY A 94 17.12 -3.26 -12.37
N MET A 95 16.95 -2.16 -13.10
CA MET A 95 18.07 -1.37 -13.67
C MET A 95 18.86 -0.62 -12.60
N ILE A 96 18.18 -0.16 -11.56
CA ILE A 96 18.79 0.57 -10.44
C ILE A 96 19.09 -0.35 -9.24
N ASP A 97 18.83 -1.66 -9.36
CA ASP A 97 19.09 -2.61 -8.29
C ASP A 97 20.60 -2.73 -8.08
N ARG A 98 21.08 -2.21 -6.95
CA ARG A 98 22.50 -2.23 -6.58
C ARG A 98 22.93 -3.56 -5.93
N GLY A 99 22.09 -4.59 -5.98
CA GLY A 99 22.34 -5.87 -5.29
C GLY A 99 22.14 -5.77 -3.77
N GLU A 100 21.37 -4.79 -3.33
CA GLU A 100 21.14 -4.46 -1.92
C GLU A 100 20.11 -5.39 -1.28
N SER A 101 20.35 -5.79 -0.03
CA SER A 101 19.40 -6.58 0.74
C SER A 101 18.11 -5.77 1.03
N ALA A 102 17.03 -6.46 1.43
CA ALA A 102 15.79 -5.78 1.78
C ALA A 102 15.97 -4.75 2.92
N SER A 103 16.84 -5.04 3.90
CA SER A 103 17.21 -4.10 4.97
C SER A 103 17.95 -2.87 4.45
N ASP A 104 18.88 -3.05 3.51
CA ASP A 104 19.66 -1.96 2.94
C ASP A 104 18.75 -1.00 2.16
N ARG A 105 17.77 -1.56 1.41
CA ARG A 105 16.77 -0.76 0.70
C ARG A 105 15.89 0.07 1.64
N VAL A 106 15.56 -0.45 2.82
CA VAL A 106 14.80 0.28 3.84
C VAL A 106 15.64 1.39 4.45
N ALA A 107 16.91 1.11 4.79
CA ALA A 107 17.84 2.10 5.32
C ALA A 107 18.05 3.25 4.31
N TRP A 108 18.31 2.91 3.05
CA TRP A 108 18.42 3.86 1.95
C TRP A 108 17.14 4.68 1.76
N SER A 109 15.96 4.05 1.87
CA SER A 109 14.69 4.79 1.77
C SER A 109 14.51 5.81 2.90
N LYS A 110 14.93 5.48 4.13
CA LYS A 110 14.89 6.40 5.26
C LYS A 110 15.87 7.56 5.05
N GLU A 111 17.10 7.27 4.66
CA GLU A 111 18.12 8.29 4.36
C GLU A 111 17.68 9.23 3.23
N ARG A 112 17.12 8.68 2.15
CA ARG A 112 16.56 9.46 1.05
C ARG A 112 15.40 10.35 1.51
N ASN A 113 14.57 9.86 2.42
CA ASN A 113 13.40 10.59 2.91
C ASN A 113 13.76 11.68 3.93
N GLU A 114 14.90 11.56 4.61
CA GLU A 114 15.35 12.54 5.62
C GLU A 114 15.43 13.97 5.06
N ARG A 115 15.77 14.13 3.77
CA ARG A 115 15.79 15.47 3.12
C ARG A 115 14.40 16.09 3.01
N PHE A 116 13.35 15.27 2.85
CA PHE A 116 11.96 15.71 2.82
C PHE A 116 11.46 15.95 4.25
N ASP A 117 11.78 15.06 5.18
CA ASP A 117 11.48 15.25 6.61
C ASP A 117 12.13 16.53 7.16
N ALA A 118 13.35 16.86 6.72
CA ALA A 118 14.04 18.10 7.07
C ALA A 118 13.35 19.34 6.49
N GLN A 119 12.86 19.27 5.25
CA GLN A 119 12.06 20.32 4.64
C GLN A 119 10.78 20.56 5.44
N GLU A 120 10.06 19.49 5.81
CA GLU A 120 8.83 19.59 6.59
C GLU A 120 9.06 20.13 8.00
N ARG A 121 10.19 19.80 8.64
CA ARG A 121 10.55 20.40 9.94
C ARG A 121 10.90 21.88 9.83
N ALA A 122 11.46 22.32 8.71
CA ALA A 122 11.83 23.72 8.49
C ALA A 122 10.65 24.60 8.09
N GLU A 123 9.76 24.10 7.22
CA GLU A 123 8.69 24.88 6.59
C GLU A 123 7.30 24.58 7.18
N GLY A 124 7.12 23.40 7.77
CA GLY A 124 5.81 22.87 8.17
C GLY A 124 4.99 22.39 6.95
N ARG A 125 4.20 21.32 7.10
CA ARG A 125 3.18 21.00 6.08
C ARG A 125 2.11 22.09 6.12
N PRO A 126 1.74 22.70 4.97
CA PRO A 126 0.79 23.80 4.94
C PRO A 126 -0.69 23.38 5.03
N TRP A 127 -0.98 22.08 5.22
CA TRP A 127 -2.32 21.52 5.39
C TRP A 127 -2.42 20.64 6.65
#